data_AF-A0AAX0B1I8-F1
#
_entry.id   AF-A0AAX0B1I8-F1
#
_cell.length_a   1.000
_cell.length_b   1.000
_cell.length_c   1.000
_cell.angle_alpha   90.00
_cell.angle_beta   90.00
_cell.angle_gamma   90.00
#
_symmetry.space_group_name_H-M   'P 1'
#
loop_
_entity.id
_entity.type
_entity.pdbx_description
1 polymer ?
#
loop_
_entity_poly.entity_id
_entity_poly.type
_entity_poly.pdbx_seq_one_letter_code
_entity_poly.pdbx_strand_id
1 'polypeptide(L)' 'MNYLAHICLADSSEENMLGNFLGDFVNKSLENEFEQSIRQGIIMHKKLDTFTDSHPDFLRSRKRFQKVIDAWQGY' A
#
# COMPACT_ATOMS: atom_id res chain seq x y z
N MET A 1 -0.18 -4.94 -0.87
CA MET A 1 0.42 -4.17 -1.98
C MET A 1 -0.39 -4.16 -3.25
N ASN A 2 -0.89 -2.98 -3.63
CA ASN A 2 -1.41 -2.71 -4.97
C ASN A 2 -0.34 -1.98 -5.80
N TYR A 3 0.65 -2.71 -6.32
CA TYR A 3 1.81 -2.15 -7.03
C TYR A 3 1.46 -1.17 -8.16
N LEU A 4 0.38 -1.42 -8.91
CA LEU A 4 -0.06 -0.53 -9.99
C LEU A 4 -0.56 0.82 -9.46
N ALA A 5 -1.32 0.82 -8.35
CA ALA A 5 -1.76 2.06 -7.72
C ALA A 5 -0.55 2.87 -7.23
N HIS A 6 0.45 2.23 -6.64
CA HIS A 6 1.65 2.92 -6.15
C HIS A 6 2.51 3.46 -7.30
N ILE A 7 2.66 2.75 -8.42
CA ILE A 7 3.43 3.24 -9.57
C ILE A 7 2.68 4.36 -10.31
N CYS A 8 1.36 4.23 -10.51
CA CYS A 8 0.58 5.17 -11.31
C CYS A 8 0.14 6.43 -10.54
N LEU A 9 0.12 6.39 -9.21
CA LEU A 9 -0.37 7.50 -8.36
C LEU A 9 0.71 8.09 -7.45
N ALA A 10 1.90 7.51 -7.37
CA ALA A 10 3.02 8.13 -6.68
C ALA A 10 3.52 9.34 -7.47
N ASP A 11 3.98 10.36 -6.73
CA ASP A 11 4.67 11.50 -7.29
C ASP A 11 5.97 11.05 -7.97
N SER A 12 6.42 11.74 -9.02
CA SER A 12 7.49 11.28 -9.91
C SER A 12 8.92 11.43 -9.34
N SER A 13 9.08 11.92 -8.11
CA SER A 13 10.38 12.03 -7.45
C SER A 13 10.91 10.65 -7.05
N GLU A 14 12.22 10.42 -7.22
CA GLU A 14 12.86 9.14 -6.89
C GLU A 14 12.70 8.76 -5.41
N GLU A 15 12.77 9.76 -4.53
CA GLU A 15 12.61 9.60 -3.08
C GLU A 15 11.18 9.27 -2.69
N ASN A 16 10.19 9.84 -3.38
CA ASN A 16 8.78 9.54 -3.17
C ASN A 16 8.44 8.12 -3.65
N MET A 17 9.00 7.72 -4.79
CA MET A 17 8.92 6.35 -5.30
C MET A 17 9.56 5.36 -4.32
N LEU A 18 10.77 5.66 -3.83
CA LEU A 18 11.46 4.87 -2.82
C LEU A 18 10.61 4.74 -1.54
N GLY A 19 10.06 5.85 -1.07
CA GLY A 19 9.16 5.86 0.10
C GLY A 19 7.89 5.03 -0.12
N ASN A 20 7.28 5.11 -1.30
CA ASN A 20 6.11 4.29 -1.63
C ASN A 20 6.45 2.80 -1.64
N PHE A 21 7.61 2.44 -2.19
CA PHE A 21 8.11 1.07 -2.19
C PHE A 21 8.38 0.54 -0.77
N LEU A 22 8.96 1.38 0.10
CA LEU A 22 9.28 1.02 1.48
C LEU A 22 8.06 0.93 2.40
N GLY A 23 6.89 1.43 1.98
CA GLY A 23 5.75 1.67 2.88
C GLY A 23 5.21 0.43 3.60
N ASP A 24 5.37 -0.76 3.02
CA ASP A 24 5.01 -2.04 3.61
C ASP A 24 6.04 -2.59 4.62
N PHE A 25 7.28 -2.13 4.52
CA PHE A 25 8.40 -2.60 5.34
C PHE A 25 8.70 -1.67 6.52
N VAL A 26 8.14 -0.46 6.50
CA VAL A 26 8.39 0.56 7.52
C VAL A 26 7.29 0.61 8.57
N ASN A 27 7.65 0.25 9.79
CA ASN A 27 6.82 0.47 10.98
C ASN A 27 6.55 1.96 11.19
N LYS A 28 5.33 2.31 11.63
CA LYS A 28 4.94 3.71 11.93
C LYS A 28 5.91 4.43 12.87
N SER A 29 6.51 3.70 13.83
CA SER A 29 7.48 4.25 14.78
C SER A 29 8.80 4.69 14.13
N LEU A 30 9.16 4.09 12.98
CA LEU A 30 10.41 4.33 12.26
C LEU A 30 10.26 5.39 11.15
N GLU A 31 9.03 5.83 10.83
CA GLU A 31 8.78 6.83 9.79
C GLU A 31 9.59 8.13 10.01
N ASN A 32 9.82 8.48 11.28
CA ASN A 32 10.56 9.69 11.65
C ASN A 32 12.07 9.61 11.42
N GLU A 33 12.61 8.43 11.11
CA GLU A 33 14.03 8.22 10.82
C GLU A 33 14.37 8.51 9.35
N PHE A 34 13.37 8.60 8.48
CA PHE A 34 13.55 8.91 7.07
C PHE A 34 13.53 10.42 6.80
N GLU A 35 14.27 10.81 5.76
CA GLU A 35 14.18 12.14 5.18
C GLU A 35 12.74 12.48 4.78
N GLN A 36 12.40 13.77 4.77
CA GLN A 36 11.02 14.23 4.58
C GLN A 36 10.41 13.74 3.26
N SER A 37 11.19 13.70 2.19
CA SER A 37 10.76 13.24 0.86
C SER A 37 10.39 11.76 0.86
N ILE A 38 11.23 10.91 1.45
CA ILE A 38 10.98 9.47 1.59
C ILE A 38 9.80 9.21 2.54
N ARG A 39 9.73 9.94 3.66
CA ARG A 39 8.59 9.85 4.59
C ARG A 39 7.27 10.18 3.91
N GLN A 40 7.26 11.18 3.02
CA GLN A 40 6.07 11.54 2.26
C GLN A 40 5.61 10.39 1.35
N GLY A 41 6.54 9.67 0.72
CA GLY A 41 6.24 8.46 -0.04
C GLY A 41 5.65 7.33 0.83
N ILE A 42 6.22 7.10 2.02
CA ILE A 42 5.71 6.09 2.98
C ILE A 42 4.28 6.44 3.44
N ILE A 43 4.01 7.71 3.73
CA ILE A 43 2.68 8.18 4.10
C ILE A 43 1.70 8.03 2.93
N MET A 44 2.14 8.35 1.72
CA MET A 44 1.33 8.22 0.50
C MET A 44 0.92 6.77 0.27
N HIS A 45 1.88 5.84 0.39
CA HIS A 45 1.62 4.40 0.33
C HIS A 45 0.48 3.97 1.25
N LYS A 46 0.60 4.30 2.54
CA LYS A 46 -0.39 3.93 3.57
C LYS A 46 -1.76 4.54 3.29
N LYS A 47 -1.80 5.76 2.75
CA LYS A 47 -3.06 6.41 2.34
C LYS A 47 -3.70 5.71 1.15
N LEU A 48 -2.93 5.37 0.12
CA LEU A 48 -3.42 4.67 -1.06
C LEU A 48 -3.96 3.28 -0.70
N ASP A 49 -3.26 2.54 0.15
CA ASP A 49 -3.71 1.25 0.65
C ASP A 49 -5.01 1.39 1.44
N THR A 50 -5.07 2.33 2.39
CA THR A 50 -6.29 2.59 3.18
C THR A 50 -7.47 2.96 2.27
N PHE A 51 -7.25 3.81 1.28
CA PHE A 51 -8.29 4.20 0.31
C PHE A 51 -8.78 3.00 -0.49
N THR A 52 -7.87 2.19 -1.03
CA THR A 52 -8.20 1.03 -1.86
C THR A 52 -8.91 -0.05 -1.03
N ASP A 53 -8.38 -0.39 0.14
CA ASP A 53 -8.88 -1.45 1.00
C ASP A 53 -10.26 -1.14 1.59
N SER A 54 -10.57 0.15 1.78
CA SER A 54 -11.89 0.59 2.23
C SER A 54 -12.88 0.83 1.09
N HIS A 55 -12.44 0.86 -0.16
CA HIS A 55 -13.31 1.19 -1.29
C HIS A 55 -14.38 0.09 -1.51
N PRO A 56 -15.68 0.43 -1.58
CA PRO A 56 -16.75 -0.55 -1.72
C PRO A 56 -16.56 -1.49 -2.92
N ASP A 57 -16.06 -0.98 -4.04
CA ASP A 57 -15.86 -1.77 -5.26
C ASP A 57 -14.72 -2.77 -5.11
N PHE A 58 -13.65 -2.37 -4.44
CA PHE A 58 -12.53 -3.26 -4.12
C PHE A 58 -13.00 -4.37 -3.18
N LEU A 59 -13.74 -4.03 -2.12
CA LEU A 59 -14.33 -5.01 -1.20
C LEU A 59 -15.29 -5.97 -1.90
N ARG A 60 -16.13 -5.49 -2.83
CA ARG A 60 -17.01 -6.34 -3.65
C ARG A 60 -16.22 -7.28 -4.55
N SER A 61 -15.13 -6.81 -5.15
CA SER A 61 -14.24 -7.64 -5.97
C SER A 61 -13.55 -8.71 -5.12
N ARG A 62 -12.93 -8.32 -3.99
CA ARG A 62 -12.23 -9.23 -3.07
C ARG A 62 -13.13 -10.36 -2.57
N LYS A 63 -14.40 -10.06 -2.24
CA LYS A 63 -15.39 -11.07 -1.82
C LYS A 63 -15.61 -12.20 -2.83
N ARG A 64 -15.41 -11.97 -4.14
CA ARG A 64 -15.55 -13.02 -5.17
C ARG A 64 -14.48 -14.10 -5.03
N PHE A 65 -13.29 -13.72 -4.55
CA PHE A 65 -12.16 -14.62 -4.39
C PHE A 65 -12.04 -15.20 -2.97
N GLN A 66 -12.82 -14.70 -2.01
CA GLN A 66 -12.73 -15.12 -0.60
C GLN A 66 -12.83 -16.63 -0.41
N LYS A 67 -13.80 -17.29 -1.08
CA LYS A 67 -13.95 -18.76 -1.01
C LYS A 67 -12.73 -19.53 -1.51
N VAL A 68 -12.03 -18.99 -2.50
CA VAL A 68 -10.79 -19.59 -3.01
C VAL A 68 -9.68 -19.36 -1.99
N ILE A 69 -9.53 -18.16 -1.45
CA ILE A 69 -8.48 -17.83 -0.47
C ILE A 69 -8.64 -18.67 0.81
N ASP A 70 -9.86 -18.78 1.35
CA ASP A 70 -10.13 -19.52 2.58
C ASP A 70 -9.75 -21.02 2.46
N ALA A 71 -9.95 -21.61 1.26
CA ALA A 71 -9.59 -23.00 0.99
C ALA A 71 -8.08 -23.24 0.97
N TRP A 72 -7.28 -22.21 0.70
CA TRP A 72 -5.81 -22.30 0.65
C TRP A 72 -5.16 -21.96 1.99
N GLN A 73 -5.84 -21.27 2.90
CA GLN A 73 -5.34 -20.99 4.26
C GLN A 73 -5.59 -22.12 5.26
N GLY A 74 -6.36 -23.15 4.87
CA GLY A 74 -6.65 -24.33 5.69
C GLY A 74 -5.67 -25.50 5.53
N TYR A 75 -4.59 -25.32 4.75
CA TYR A 75 -3.50 -26.27 4.55
C TYR A 75 -2.19 -25.67 5.08
#